data_AF-A0A7R8V3Y0-F1
#
_entry.id   AF-A0A7R8V3Y0-F1
#
_cell.length_a   1.000
_cell.length_b   1.000
_cell.length_c   1.000
_cell.angle_alpha   90.00
_cell.angle_beta   90.00
_cell.angle_gamma   90.00
#
_symmetry.space_group_name_H-M   'P 1'
#
loop_
_entity.id
_entity.type
_entity.pdbx_description
1 polymer ?
#
loop_
_entity_poly.entity_id
_entity_poly.type
_entity_poly.pdbx_seq_one_letter_code
_entity_poly.pdbx_strand_id
1 'polypeptide(L)'
;MKAISVENQYEKFSDLEKSEVLKLMEWTNRQKHLPDIEEIEAILFLYSCHNSMELAKQTVDLNFTLRTLCPEFFAKRDTSSSDIQRAMKVW
;
A
#
# COMPACT_ATOMS: atom_id res chain seq x y z
N MET A 1 17.82 5.67 1.48
CA MET A 1 16.38 5.76 1.16
C MET A 1 15.89 7.08 1.74
N LYS A 2 15.46 8.06 0.93
CA LYS A 2 14.91 9.31 1.48
C LYS A 2 13.61 8.98 2.23
N ALA A 3 13.43 9.53 3.41
CA ALA A 3 12.17 9.40 4.15
C ALA A 3 11.06 10.02 3.31
N ILE A 4 10.01 9.23 3.05
CA ILE A 4 8.83 9.68 2.32
C ILE A 4 7.97 10.43 3.34
N SER A 5 7.82 11.75 3.18
CA SER A 5 6.87 12.53 3.98
C SER A 5 5.55 12.67 3.20
N VAL A 6 4.45 12.81 3.95
CA VAL A 6 3.09 12.95 3.42
C VAL A 6 2.97 14.22 2.57
N GLU A 7 3.55 15.32 3.04
CA GLU A 7 3.52 16.63 2.37
C GLU A 7 4.21 16.56 1.00
N ASN A 8 5.38 15.92 0.94
CA ASN A 8 6.11 15.72 -0.31
C ASN A 8 5.34 14.85 -1.30
N GLN A 9 4.46 13.94 -0.83
CA GLN A 9 3.64 13.15 -1.75
C GLN A 9 2.48 13.96 -2.31
N TYR A 10 1.82 14.80 -1.52
CA TYR A 10 0.80 15.71 -2.06
C TYR A 10 1.36 16.70 -3.07
N GLU A 11 2.58 17.22 -2.85
CA GLU A 11 3.25 18.07 -3.83
C GLU A 11 3.57 17.31 -5.13
N LYS A 12 3.99 16.05 -5.02
CA LYS A 12 4.32 15.20 -6.16
C LYS A 12 3.07 14.76 -6.93
N PHE A 13 1.96 14.57 -6.24
CA PHE A 13 0.68 14.11 -6.78
C PHE A 13 -0.33 15.25 -6.71
N SER A 14 -0.07 16.33 -7.46
CA SER A 14 -0.88 17.56 -7.45
C SER A 14 -2.36 17.35 -7.72
N ASP A 15 -2.71 16.28 -8.43
CA ASP A 15 -4.07 15.95 -8.84
C ASP A 15 -4.85 15.18 -7.75
N LEU A 16 -4.19 14.80 -6.66
CA LEU A 16 -4.78 14.06 -5.55
C LEU A 16 -5.31 15.03 -4.48
N GLU A 17 -6.63 15.03 -4.29
CA GLU A 17 -7.24 15.82 -3.23
C GLU A 17 -7.11 15.14 -1.86
N LYS A 18 -6.73 15.91 -0.83
CA LYS A 18 -6.65 15.42 0.55
C LYS A 18 -7.99 14.89 1.09
N SER A 19 -9.10 15.47 0.63
CA SER A 19 -10.47 15.01 0.93
C SER A 19 -10.69 13.55 0.53
N GLU A 20 -10.23 13.14 -0.66
CA GLU A 20 -10.37 11.78 -1.16
C GLU A 20 -9.52 10.79 -0.36
N VAL A 21 -8.30 11.19 0.03
CA VAL A 21 -7.44 10.38 0.90
C VAL A 21 -8.13 10.09 2.23
N LEU A 22 -8.69 11.12 2.87
CA LEU A 22 -9.39 10.97 4.15
C LEU A 22 -10.65 10.10 4.02
N LYS A 23 -11.40 10.21 2.91
CA LYS A 23 -12.56 9.35 2.64
C LYS A 23 -12.16 7.88 2.52
N LEU A 24 -11.04 7.58 1.85
CA LEU A 24 -10.55 6.21 1.74
C LEU A 24 -10.13 5.66 3.11
N MET A 25 -9.38 6.44 3.91
CA MET A 25 -8.99 6.04 5.27
C MET A 25 -10.21 5.77 6.15
N GLU A 26 -11.19 6.66 6.13
CA GLU A 26 -12.44 6.49 6.89
C GLU A 26 -13.20 5.22 6.45
N TRP A 27 -13.26 4.96 5.14
CA TRP A 27 -13.88 3.76 4.62
C TRP A 27 -13.16 2.49 5.11
N THR A 28 -11.83 2.47 5.08
CA THR A 28 -11.01 1.33 5.56
C THR A 28 -11.25 1.07 7.04
N ASN A 29 -11.24 2.12 7.88
CA ASN A 29 -11.48 2.00 9.33
C ASN A 29 -12.89 1.47 9.66
N ARG A 30 -13.87 1.61 8.74
CA ARG A 30 -15.22 1.04 8.89
C ARG A 30 -15.27 -0.46 8.55
N GLN A 31 -14.29 -0.98 7.82
CA GLN A 31 -14.22 -2.39 7.44
C GLN A 31 -13.53 -3.21 8.54
N LYS A 32 -14.27 -4.08 9.23
CA LYS A 32 -13.72 -4.89 10.35
C LYS A 32 -12.64 -5.90 9.94
N HIS A 33 -12.61 -6.31 8.67
CA HIS A 33 -11.65 -7.29 8.15
C HIS A 33 -10.37 -6.64 7.62
N LEU A 34 -10.34 -5.32 7.46
CA LEU A 34 -9.17 -4.58 7.02
C LEU A 34 -8.43 -4.01 8.23
N PRO A 35 -7.08 -3.96 8.18
CA PRO A 35 -6.32 -3.19 9.14
C PRO A 35 -6.48 -1.69 8.90
N ASP A 36 -6.22 -0.90 9.93
CA ASP A 36 -6.08 0.55 9.78
C ASP A 36 -4.88 0.85 8.86
N ILE A 37 -5.06 1.84 7.98
CA ILE A 37 -4.02 2.29 7.04
C ILE A 37 -3.58 3.70 7.36
N GLU A 38 -2.30 3.99 7.12
CA GLU A 38 -1.72 5.32 7.27
C GLU A 38 -2.09 6.23 6.09
N GLU A 39 -2.03 7.56 6.29
CA GLU A 39 -2.34 8.55 5.23
C GLU A 39 -1.44 8.35 4.01
N ILE A 40 -0.18 7.98 4.22
CA ILE A 40 0.76 7.68 3.13
C ILE A 40 0.34 6.46 2.31
N GLU A 41 -0.21 5.43 2.94
CA GLU A 41 -0.69 4.23 2.26
C GLU A 41 -1.94 4.55 1.44
N ALA A 42 -2.88 5.32 1.99
CA ALA A 42 -4.07 5.78 1.28
C ALA A 42 -3.73 6.63 0.05
N ILE A 43 -2.72 7.52 0.15
CA ILE A 43 -2.18 8.28 -0.98
C ILE A 43 -1.69 7.34 -2.08
N LEU A 44 -0.90 6.33 -1.73
CA LEU A 44 -0.33 5.39 -2.70
C LEU A 44 -1.42 4.55 -3.38
N PHE A 45 -2.43 4.08 -2.64
CA PHE A 45 -3.54 3.35 -3.22
C PHE A 45 -4.32 4.20 -4.23
N LEU A 46 -4.73 5.41 -3.85
CA LEU A 46 -5.46 6.31 -4.76
C LEU A 46 -4.63 6.66 -5.99
N TYR A 47 -3.36 7.00 -5.80
CA TYR A 47 -2.47 7.33 -6.92
C TYR A 47 -2.30 6.15 -7.88
N SER A 48 -2.12 4.93 -7.36
CA SER A 48 -2.00 3.71 -8.18
C SER A 48 -3.27 3.39 -8.97
N CYS A 49 -4.41 3.92 -8.52
CA CYS A 49 -5.72 3.74 -9.14
C CYS A 49 -6.21 4.98 -9.90
N HIS A 50 -5.31 5.89 -10.27
CA HIS A 50 -5.63 7.14 -10.96
C HIS A 50 -6.74 7.94 -10.26
N ASN A 51 -6.69 7.97 -8.92
CA ASN A 51 -7.65 8.63 -8.02
C ASN A 51 -9.10 8.10 -8.11
N SER A 52 -9.33 6.93 -8.73
CA SER A 52 -10.63 6.26 -8.66
C SER A 52 -10.83 5.61 -7.29
N MET A 53 -11.83 6.09 -6.56
CA MET A 53 -12.20 5.59 -5.24
C MET A 53 -12.64 4.12 -5.28
N GLU A 54 -13.39 3.73 -6.30
CA GLU A 54 -13.89 2.35 -6.47
C GLU A 54 -12.74 1.37 -6.70
N LEU A 55 -11.82 1.70 -7.62
CA LEU A 55 -10.65 0.88 -7.90
C LEU A 55 -9.70 0.83 -6.70
N ALA A 56 -9.53 1.95 -5.98
CA ALA A 56 -8.70 2.00 -4.79
C ALA A 56 -9.22 1.06 -3.70
N LYS A 57 -10.54 1.05 -3.43
CA LYS A 57 -11.15 0.12 -2.47
C LYS A 57 -10.94 -1.34 -2.84
N GLN A 58 -11.17 -1.69 -4.10
CA GLN A 58 -10.92 -3.05 -4.60
C GLN A 58 -9.44 -3.45 -4.45
N THR A 59 -8.53 -2.52 -4.73
CA THR A 59 -7.09 -2.75 -4.62
C THR A 59 -6.67 -2.92 -3.16
N VAL A 60 -7.23 -2.14 -2.24
CA VAL A 60 -7.01 -2.28 -0.79
C VAL A 60 -7.44 -3.67 -0.32
N ASP A 61 -8.69 -4.07 -0.60
CA ASP A 61 -9.21 -5.40 -0.23
C ASP A 61 -8.35 -6.53 -0.79
N LEU A 62 -8.01 -6.45 -2.08
CA LEU A 62 -7.21 -7.47 -2.75
C LEU A 62 -5.80 -7.55 -2.16
N ASN A 63 -5.15 -6.41 -1.89
CA ASN A 63 -3.82 -6.36 -1.31
C ASN A 63 -3.77 -7.09 0.05
N PHE A 64 -4.70 -6.79 0.95
CA PHE A 64 -4.73 -7.45 2.27
C PHE A 64 -5.17 -8.92 2.18
N THR A 65 -6.07 -9.25 1.25
CA THR A 65 -6.48 -10.63 0.98
C THR A 65 -5.30 -11.46 0.49
N LEU A 66 -4.57 -11.02 -0.54
CA LEU A 66 -3.44 -11.74 -1.11
C LEU A 66 -2.29 -11.90 -0.12
N ARG A 67 -2.00 -10.88 0.70
CA ARG A 67 -1.01 -10.99 1.77
C ARG A 67 -1.34 -12.07 2.80
N THR A 68 -2.64 -12.32 3.02
CA THR A 68 -3.14 -13.36 3.92
C THR A 68 -3.11 -14.73 3.24
N LEU A 69 -3.52 -14.82 1.98
CA LEU A 69 -3.63 -16.07 1.23
C LEU A 69 -2.29 -16.63 0.73
N CYS A 70 -1.28 -15.76 0.54
CA CYS A 70 0.00 -16.12 -0.05
C CYS A 70 1.18 -15.88 0.92
N PRO A 71 1.22 -16.52 2.10
CA PRO A 71 2.26 -16.30 3.11
C PRO A 71 3.66 -16.69 2.61
N GLU A 72 3.79 -17.56 1.62
CA GLU A 72 5.05 -17.94 0.97
C GLU A 72 5.80 -16.74 0.35
N PHE A 73 5.07 -15.69 -0.04
CA PHE A 73 5.67 -14.45 -0.56
C PHE A 73 5.72 -13.34 0.49
N PHE A 74 4.70 -13.24 1.37
CA PHE A 74 4.51 -12.06 2.21
C PHE A 74 4.88 -12.25 3.68
N ALA A 75 5.05 -13.48 4.16
CA ALA A 75 5.49 -13.79 5.53
C ALA A 75 7.00 -14.10 5.61
N LYS A 76 7.59 -13.98 6.81
CA LYS A 76 8.99 -14.36 7.12
C LYS A 76 10.04 -13.82 6.13
N ARG A 77 9.84 -12.60 5.63
CA ARG A 77 10.76 -11.94 4.69
C ARG A 77 12.09 -11.65 5.40
N ASP A 78 13.11 -12.43 5.08
CA ASP A 78 14.48 -12.24 5.52
C ASP A 78 15.41 -12.07 4.31
N THR A 79 15.89 -10.84 4.14
CA THR A 79 16.82 -10.48 3.07
C THR A 79 18.20 -11.11 3.24
N SER A 80 18.54 -11.56 4.45
CA SER A 80 19.81 -12.23 4.75
C SER A 80 19.73 -13.75 4.59
N SER A 81 18.53 -14.29 4.33
CA SER A 81 18.36 -15.73 4.12
C SER A 81 19.18 -16.23 2.93
N SER A 82 19.70 -17.45 3.05
CA SER A 82 20.57 -18.04 2.03
C SER A 82 19.90 -18.13 0.65
N ASP A 83 18.58 -18.38 0.61
CA ASP A 83 17.84 -18.52 -0.64
C ASP A 83 17.67 -17.18 -1.35
N ILE A 84 17.34 -16.11 -0.62
CA ILE A 84 17.26 -14.75 -1.18
C ILE A 84 18.65 -14.28 -1.62
N GLN A 85 19.69 -14.46 -0.79
CA GLN A 85 21.07 -14.10 -1.13
C GLN A 85 21.58 -14.87 -2.36
N ARG A 86 21.16 -16.11 -2.55
CA ARG A 86 21.47 -16.88 -3.76
C ARG A 86 20.75 -16.30 -4.97
N ALA A 87 19.44 -16.07 -4.89
CA ALA A 87 18.63 -15.51 -5.97
C ALA A 87 19.15 -14.14 -6.46
N MET A 88 19.59 -13.29 -5.52
CA MET A 88 20.14 -11.96 -5.82
C MET A 88 21.49 -11.98 -6.56
N LYS A 89 22.22 -13.10 -6.56
CA LYS A 89 23.51 -13.25 -7.26
C LYS A 89 23.39 -13.80 -8.68
N VAL A 90 22.20 -14.25 -9.08
CA VAL A 90 21.97 -14.87 -10.40
C VAL A 90 21.58 -13.83 -11.47
N TRP A 91 21.58 -12.55 -11.12
CA TRP A 91 21.31 -11.42 -12.01
C TRP A 91 22.51 -10.48 -12.07
#